data_AF-A0A924K9Y3-F1
#
_entry.id   AF-A0A924K9Y3-F1
#
_cell.length_a   1.000
_cell.length_b   1.000
_cell.length_c   1.000
_cell.angle_alpha   90.00
_cell.angle_beta   90.00
_cell.angle_gamma   90.00
#
_symmetry.space_group_name_H-M   'P 1'
#
loop_
_entity.id
_entity.type
_entity.pdbx_description
1 polymer ?
#
loop_
_entity_poly.entity_id
_entity_poly.type
_entity_poly.pdbx_seq_one_letter_code
_entity_poly.pdbx_strand_id
1 'polypeptide(L)' 'MGKKNGSKESFDSIKSLIISEDLHVAFKKNVAFLYYKQFIRSYRKSNLYWLNQAKRDEIRKLRIASTIKFCAQNIKPRP' A
#
# COMPACT_ATOMS: atom_id res chain seq x y z
N MET A 1 -26.49 9.38 -28.28
CA MET A 1 -25.15 10.00 -28.14
C MET A 1 -25.00 10.37 -26.67
N GLY A 2 -24.04 9.95 -25.85
CA GLY A 2 -22.81 9.21 -26.04
C GLY A 2 -21.88 9.61 -24.88
N LYS A 3 -21.91 8.91 -23.75
CA LYS A 3 -20.77 8.76 -22.82
C LYS A 3 -20.87 7.37 -22.19
N LYS A 4 -20.27 6.40 -22.87
CA LYS A 4 -19.89 5.12 -22.26
C LYS A 4 -18.89 5.47 -21.17
N ASN A 5 -19.31 5.51 -19.90
CA ASN A 5 -18.35 5.42 -18.82
C ASN A 5 -17.70 4.04 -18.95
N GLY A 6 -16.51 4.03 -19.53
CA GLY A 6 -15.61 2.89 -19.57
C GLY A 6 -15.17 2.53 -18.16
N SER A 7 -16.06 1.98 -17.36
CA SER A 7 -15.71 1.30 -16.11
C SER A 7 -15.48 -0.18 -16.42
N LYS A 8 -14.58 -0.43 -17.36
CA LYS A 8 -14.16 -1.78 -17.73
C LYS A 8 -12.66 -1.83 -17.98
N GLU A 9 -11.89 -1.26 -17.07
CA GLU A 9 -10.44 -1.45 -17.07
C GLU A 9 -9.95 -1.73 -15.65
N SER A 10 -9.40 -2.94 -15.49
CA SER A 10 -8.66 -3.45 -14.33
C SER A 10 -9.47 -4.16 -13.22
N PHE A 11 -10.41 -5.03 -13.61
CA PHE A 11 -10.85 -6.13 -12.73
C PHE A 11 -9.83 -7.29 -12.67
N ASP A 12 -8.79 -7.28 -13.50
CA ASP A 12 -7.90 -8.45 -13.67
C ASP A 12 -6.45 -8.28 -13.16
N SER A 13 -5.95 -7.07 -12.88
CA SER A 13 -4.64 -6.90 -12.20
C SER A 13 -4.74 -7.00 -10.67
N ILE A 14 -5.66 -7.87 -10.23
CA ILE A 14 -5.97 -8.24 -8.85
C ILE A 14 -5.16 -9.46 -8.41
N LYS A 15 -4.34 -10.05 -9.29
CA LYS A 15 -3.40 -11.10 -8.90
C LYS A 15 -2.24 -10.51 -8.11
N SER A 16 -2.46 -10.50 -6.80
CA SER A 16 -1.47 -10.36 -5.75
C SER A 16 -0.98 -8.91 -5.50
N LEU A 17 -1.61 -8.23 -4.53
CA LEU A 17 -0.87 -7.22 -3.74
C LEU A 17 0.24 -7.99 -3.02
N ILE A 18 1.35 -8.27 -3.70
CA ILE A 18 2.51 -8.91 -3.08
C ILE A 18 3.10 -7.86 -2.14
N ILE A 19 2.83 -8.02 -0.85
CA ILE A 19 3.57 -7.32 0.19
C ILE A 19 5.00 -7.82 0.07
N SER A 20 5.92 -6.93 -0.27
CA SER A 20 7.35 -7.27 -0.30
C SER A 20 7.80 -7.77 1.07
N GLU A 21 8.79 -8.66 1.09
CA GLU A 21 9.25 -9.29 2.33
C GLU A 21 9.72 -8.25 3.36
N ASP A 22 10.39 -7.19 2.93
CA ASP A 22 10.80 -6.06 3.77
C ASP A 22 9.62 -5.43 4.55
N LEU A 23 8.53 -5.14 3.84
CA LEU A 23 7.31 -4.56 4.40
C LEU A 23 6.62 -5.55 5.32
N HIS A 24 6.59 -6.84 4.96
CA HIS A 24 6.00 -7.89 5.78
C HIS A 24 6.76 -8.08 7.10
N VAL A 25 8.09 -8.12 7.07
CA VAL A 25 8.95 -8.23 8.26
C VAL A 25 8.75 -7.02 9.17
N ALA A 26 8.65 -5.82 8.60
CA ALA A 26 8.43 -4.61 9.35
C ALA A 26 7.01 -4.57 9.98
N PHE A 27 6.01 -5.11 9.28
CA PHE A 27 4.66 -5.30 9.82
C PHE A 27 4.56 -6.38 10.91
N LYS A 28 5.32 -7.48 10.83
CA LYS A 28 5.32 -8.54 11.87
C LYS A 28 5.68 -8.02 13.26
N LYS A 29 6.47 -6.94 13.33
CA LYS A 29 6.91 -6.33 14.58
C LYS A 29 5.94 -5.28 15.14
N ASN A 30 4.80 -5.03 14.49
CA ASN A 30 3.94 -3.90 14.82
C ASN A 30 2.43 -4.18 14.64
N VAL A 31 1.60 -3.66 15.56
CA VAL A 31 0.13 -3.69 15.45
C VAL A 31 -0.42 -2.99 14.21
N ALA A 32 0.41 -2.15 13.56
CA ALA A 32 0.15 -1.53 12.27
C ALA A 32 -0.40 -2.48 11.20
N PHE A 33 -0.02 -3.77 11.22
CA PHE A 33 -0.53 -4.73 10.25
C PHE A 33 -2.04 -4.97 10.40
N LEU A 34 -2.56 -4.96 11.62
CA LEU A 34 -3.99 -5.13 11.90
C LEU A 34 -4.79 -3.94 11.35
N TYR A 35 -4.29 -2.73 11.53
CA TYR A 35 -4.90 -1.53 10.94
C TYR A 35 -4.76 -1.50 9.42
N TYR A 36 -3.58 -1.85 8.89
CA TYR A 36 -3.34 -1.92 7.45
C TYR A 36 -4.28 -2.91 6.75
N LYS A 37 -4.58 -4.06 7.38
CA LYS A 37 -5.54 -5.05 6.86
C LYS A 37 -6.97 -4.51 6.78
N GLN A 38 -7.35 -3.61 7.69
CA GLN A 38 -8.67 -2.96 7.70
C GLN A 38 -8.81 -1.88 6.63
N PHE A 39 -7.69 -1.39 6.06
CA PHE A 39 -7.75 -0.39 4.99
C PHE A 39 -8.35 -0.96 3.70
N ILE A 40 -9.14 -0.11 3.02
CA ILE A 40 -9.73 -0.43 1.73
C ILE A 40 -8.65 -0.73 0.69
N ARG A 41 -9.00 -1.55 -0.29
CA ARG A 41 -8.06 -2.04 -1.32
C ARG A 41 -7.34 -0.92 -2.07
N SER A 42 -8.05 0.15 -2.42
CA SER A 42 -7.48 1.31 -3.13
C SER A 42 -6.34 1.94 -2.33
N TYR A 43 -6.55 2.07 -1.03
CA TYR A 43 -5.59 2.65 -0.10
C TYR A 43 -4.31 1.79 0.02
N ARG A 44 -4.49 0.47 0.13
CA ARG A 44 -3.37 -0.48 0.13
C ARG A 44 -2.58 -0.45 -1.18
N LYS A 45 -3.25 -0.35 -2.33
CA LYS A 45 -2.61 -0.21 -3.65
C LYS A 45 -1.77 1.06 -3.74
N SER A 46 -2.31 2.20 -3.30
CA SER A 46 -1.60 3.48 -3.33
C SER A 46 -0.31 3.42 -2.50
N ASN A 47 -0.35 2.83 -1.30
CA ASN A 47 0.84 2.62 -0.48
C ASN A 47 1.89 1.74 -1.17
N LEU A 48 1.48 0.59 -1.72
CA LEU A 48 2.42 -0.28 -2.43
C LEU A 48 3.04 0.40 -3.64
N TYR A 49 2.26 1.17 -4.40
CA TYR A 49 2.76 1.97 -5.51
C TYR A 49 3.81 2.98 -5.04
N TRP A 50 3.54 3.72 -3.96
CA TRP A 50 4.49 4.66 -3.37
C TRP A 50 5.77 3.97 -2.89
N LEU A 51 5.68 2.79 -2.27
CA LEU A 51 6.85 2.01 -1.87
C LEU A 51 7.66 1.50 -3.07
N ASN A 52 6.99 1.08 -4.14
CA ASN A 52 7.65 0.61 -5.36
C ASN A 52 8.33 1.72 -6.16
N GLN A 53 7.91 2.98 -6.00
CA GLN A 53 8.60 4.12 -6.60
C GLN A 53 9.97 4.43 -5.96
N ALA A 54 10.28 3.86 -4.79
CA ALA A 54 11.58 4.05 -4.15
C ALA A 54 12.65 3.21 -4.86
N LYS A 55 13.49 3.86 -5.67
CA LYS A 55 14.57 3.20 -6.42
C LYS A 55 15.78 2.80 -5.56
N ARG A 56 15.97 3.47 -4.40
CA ARG A 56 17.06 3.20 -3.45
C ARG A 56 16.52 2.47 -2.24
N ASP A 57 17.25 1.47 -1.77
CA ASP A 57 16.86 0.65 -0.62
C ASP A 57 16.70 1.48 0.67
N GLU A 58 17.56 2.47 0.89
CA GLU A 58 17.47 3.42 2.01
C GLU A 58 16.15 4.19 2.00
N ILE A 59 15.77 4.73 0.84
CA ILE A 59 14.51 5.47 0.66
C ILE A 59 13.33 4.54 0.85
N ARG A 60 13.42 3.30 0.37
CA ARG A 60 12.39 2.29 0.54
C ARG A 60 12.17 1.99 2.03
N LYS A 61 13.23 1.76 2.79
CA LYS A 61 13.19 1.55 4.25
C LYS A 61 12.56 2.73 4.99
N LEU A 62 12.92 3.97 4.64
CA LEU A 62 12.32 5.19 5.22
C LEU A 62 10.82 5.28 4.95
N ARG A 63 10.39 4.97 3.72
CA ARG A 63 8.97 4.95 3.38
C ARG A 63 8.22 3.84 4.09
N ILE A 64 8.79 2.64 4.21
CA ILE A 64 8.21 1.53 4.99
C ILE A 64 8.01 1.93 6.45
N ALA A 65 9.03 2.50 7.08
CA ALA A 65 8.97 2.96 8.45
C ALA A 65 7.87 4.02 8.64
N SER A 66 7.76 4.96 7.69
CA SER A 66 6.72 5.99 7.68
C SER A 66 5.33 5.37 7.54
N THR A 67 5.13 4.47 6.58
CA THR A 67 3.87 3.73 6.37
C THR A 67 3.44 3.01 7.64
N ILE A 68 4.36 2.30 8.29
CA ILE A 68 4.08 1.58 9.54
C ILE A 68 3.70 2.54 10.65
N LYS A 69 4.42 3.66 10.80
CA LYS A 69 4.12 4.71 11.79
C LYS A 69 2.72 5.29 11.59
N PHE A 70 2.29 5.53 10.35
CA PHE A 70 0.93 6.03 10.08
C PHE A 70 -0.14 4.95 10.30
N CYS A 71 0.12 3.72 9.84
CA CYS A 71 -0.79 2.59 10.05
C CYS A 71 -0.96 2.28 11.54
N ALA A 72 0.11 2.34 12.34
CA ALA A 72 0.06 2.16 13.79
C ALA A 72 -0.82 3.22 14.49
N GLN A 73 -0.86 4.43 13.94
CA GLN A 73 -1.74 5.51 14.42
C GLN A 73 -3.14 5.45 13.83
N ASN A 74 -3.45 4.44 12.99
CA ASN A 74 -4.69 4.35 12.20
C ASN A 74 -4.97 5.62 11.36
N ILE A 75 -3.92 6.35 11.02
CA ILE A 75 -3.99 7.51 10.13
C ILE A 75 -3.78 6.97 8.71
N LYS A 76 -4.49 7.53 7.72
CA LYS A 76 -4.23 7.24 6.31
C LYS A 76 -2.88 7.87 5.94
N PRO A 77 -1.78 7.11 5.69
CA PRO A 77 -0.63 7.67 4.98
C PRO A 77 -1.09 8.50 3.76
N ARG A 78 -0.66 9.75 3.67
CA ARG A 78 -0.76 10.50 2.42
C ARG A 78 0.59 10.31 1.72
N PRO A 79 0.68 9.52 0.63
CA PRO A 79 1.87 9.51 -0.20
C PRO A 79 2.05 10.84 -0.94
#